data_AF-A0A4T0VXR6-F1
#
_entry.id   AF-A0A4T0VXR6-F1
#
_cell.length_a   1.000
_cell.length_b   1.000
_cell.length_c   1.000
_cell.angle_alpha   90.00
_cell.angle_beta   90.00
_cell.angle_gamma   90.00
#
_symmetry.space_group_name_H-M   'P 1'
#
loop_
_entity.id
_entity.type
_entity.pdbx_description
1 polymer ?
#
loop_
_entity_poly.entity_id
_entity_poly.type
_entity_poly.pdbx_seq_one_letter_code
_entity_poly.pdbx_strand_id
1 'polypeptide(L)'
;MDYPRPPQRDSWFAPLSIDLLVKVFKVTFFHPFISWIIPLCFRAQALRWDAPPMVGSIAWATFITLCWMANVINQRIAYGLPRDVDLNEEVIVITGGGSGLGLLVAEVYGMRGATVAVLDVNDMENGEARGVTFYKCDVTDKTQVARVAAEIERDLGTPTVLINNAAIVKGKSLLELDFEEIEKSIATNLTAHFYTLKTFLPPMIRGGNGGTVVTMSSVLGHLGAARLTDYAAAKAGVTALHKSLTAELAASYPDIRTILVEPGQLSTPLFYGVQTPHAFVAPVVEPVDVCKEVIAAIDAGRSAHVAMPLYARWIHWYNVLPVAVQQVARRVAGVDTSMQTFIGRQEKGMGEKNGSLI
;
A
#
# COMPACT_ATOMS: atom_id res chain seq x y z
N MET A 1 2.60 5.17 22.69
CA MET A 1 2.08 3.95 23.37
C MET A 1 2.98 2.82 22.96
N ASP A 2 3.71 2.21 23.88
CA ASP A 2 4.47 0.98 23.57
C ASP A 2 3.47 -0.17 23.45
N TYR A 3 3.01 -0.44 22.23
CA TYR A 3 2.44 -1.75 21.94
C TYR A 3 3.60 -2.74 22.06
N PRO A 4 3.58 -3.68 23.03
CA PRO A 4 4.60 -4.73 23.05
C PRO A 4 4.53 -5.45 21.69
N ARG A 5 5.67 -5.61 21.01
CA ARG A 5 5.69 -6.32 19.73
C ARG A 5 4.97 -7.65 19.92
N PRO A 6 3.98 -8.00 19.07
CA PRO A 6 3.37 -9.32 19.16
C PRO A 6 4.51 -10.35 19.10
N PRO A 7 4.46 -11.42 19.92
CA PRO A 7 5.56 -12.36 20.04
C PRO A 7 5.91 -12.91 18.65
N GLN A 8 6.98 -12.39 18.06
CA GLN A 8 7.57 -12.92 16.85
C GLN A 8 8.17 -14.27 17.25
N ARG A 9 7.85 -15.33 16.52
CA ARG A 9 8.62 -16.57 16.63
C ARG A 9 10.00 -16.28 16.06
N ASP A 10 10.90 -15.81 16.93
CA ASP A 10 12.31 -15.58 16.66
C ASP A 10 12.95 -16.90 16.25
N SER A 11 12.89 -17.18 14.95
CA SER A 11 13.54 -18.30 14.31
C SER A 11 14.49 -17.73 13.26
N TRP A 12 15.70 -18.27 13.17
CA TRP A 12 16.73 -17.80 12.24
C TRP A 12 16.30 -17.89 10.76
N PHE A 13 15.25 -18.66 10.47
CA PHE A 13 14.62 -18.81 9.15
C PHE A 13 13.33 -17.99 8.98
N ALA A 14 12.88 -17.23 9.99
CA ALA A 14 11.76 -16.31 9.86
C ALA A 14 11.86 -15.32 8.66
N PRO A 15 13.07 -14.87 8.23
CA PRO A 15 13.21 -14.02 7.05
C PRO A 15 13.08 -14.76 5.70
N LEU A 16 13.14 -16.09 5.68
CA LEU A 16 13.03 -16.88 4.44
C LEU A 16 11.56 -16.97 4.03
N SER A 17 11.14 -16.01 3.20
CA SER A 17 9.82 -15.99 2.57
C SER A 17 9.91 -16.25 1.07
N ILE A 18 8.79 -16.63 0.47
CA ILE A 18 8.67 -16.75 -1.00
C ILE A 18 8.99 -15.41 -1.68
N ASP A 19 8.64 -14.29 -1.04
CA ASP A 19 8.96 -12.93 -1.46
C ASP A 19 10.46 -12.68 -1.52
N LEU A 20 11.22 -13.10 -0.49
CA LEU A 20 12.67 -12.96 -0.47
C LEU A 20 13.30 -13.76 -1.61
N LEU A 21 12.87 -15.01 -1.81
CA LEU A 21 13.37 -15.84 -2.91
C LEU A 21 13.11 -15.18 -4.27
N VAL A 22 11.86 -14.77 -4.52
CA VAL A 22 11.51 -14.11 -5.79
C VAL A 22 12.29 -12.81 -5.97
N LYS A 23 12.49 -12.01 -4.91
CA LYS A 23 13.29 -10.79 -4.95
C LYS A 23 14.75 -11.10 -5.31
N VAL A 24 15.36 -12.10 -4.68
CA VAL A 24 16.74 -12.54 -5.00
C VAL A 24 16.82 -13.01 -6.45
N PHE A 25 15.92 -13.87 -6.91
CA PHE A 25 15.91 -14.35 -8.31
C PHE A 25 15.74 -13.20 -9.31
N LYS A 26 14.87 -12.24 -9.01
CA LYS A 26 14.64 -11.07 -9.87
C LYS A 26 15.87 -10.16 -9.98
N VAL A 27 16.58 -9.96 -8.88
CA VAL A 27 17.79 -9.11 -8.85
C VAL A 27 19.00 -9.85 -9.40
N THR A 28 19.01 -11.19 -9.39
CA THR A 28 20.13 -12.04 -9.85
C THR A 28 19.85 -12.66 -11.23
N PHE A 29 19.29 -13.87 -11.26
CA PHE A 29 19.15 -14.70 -12.47
C PHE A 29 18.21 -14.14 -13.55
N PHE A 30 17.25 -13.30 -13.16
CA PHE A 30 16.29 -12.69 -14.09
C PHE A 30 16.58 -11.22 -14.40
N HIS A 31 17.75 -10.70 -13.99
CA HIS A 31 18.16 -9.35 -14.33
C HIS A 31 18.98 -9.35 -15.63
N PRO A 32 18.61 -8.56 -16.68
CA PRO A 32 19.31 -8.57 -17.97
C PRO A 32 20.82 -8.40 -17.83
N PHE A 33 21.26 -7.44 -17.01
CA PHE A 33 22.69 -7.19 -16.78
C PHE A 33 23.44 -8.44 -16.30
N ILE A 34 22.89 -9.18 -15.33
CA ILE A 34 23.55 -10.36 -14.76
C ILE A 34 23.49 -11.54 -15.73
N SER A 35 22.38 -11.69 -16.45
CA SER A 35 22.25 -12.72 -17.49
C SER A 35 23.32 -12.56 -18.58
N TRP A 36 23.70 -11.33 -18.93
CA TRP A 36 24.78 -11.05 -19.89
C TRP A 36 26.20 -11.22 -19.33
N ILE A 37 26.40 -11.20 -18.00
CA ILE A 37 27.72 -11.49 -17.40
C ILE A 37 28.14 -12.94 -17.70
N ILE A 38 27.20 -13.89 -17.72
CA ILE A 38 27.48 -15.31 -17.94
C ILE A 38 28.18 -15.58 -19.30
N PRO A 39 27.63 -15.17 -20.46
CA PRO A 39 28.31 -15.34 -21.75
C PRO A 39 29.62 -14.56 -21.83
N LEU A 40 29.72 -13.39 -21.16
CA LEU A 40 30.98 -12.63 -21.09
C LEU A 40 32.07 -13.40 -20.32
N CYS A 41 31.71 -14.05 -19.22
CA CYS A 41 32.63 -14.91 -18.46
C CYS A 41 33.08 -16.13 -19.28
N PHE A 42 32.17 -16.79 -20.00
CA PHE A 42 32.55 -17.85 -20.93
C PHE A 42 33.47 -17.36 -22.04
N ARG A 43 33.22 -16.15 -22.54
CA ARG A 43 34.08 -15.54 -23.55
C ARG A 43 35.47 -15.22 -23.00
N ALA A 44 35.56 -14.75 -21.75
CA ALA A 44 36.83 -14.51 -21.05
C ALA A 44 37.65 -15.79 -20.85
N GLN A 45 36.98 -16.93 -20.66
CA GLN A 45 37.60 -18.27 -20.62
C GLN A 45 37.94 -18.83 -22.01
N ALA A 46 37.82 -18.03 -23.07
CA ALA A 46 38.04 -18.43 -24.46
C ALA A 46 37.16 -19.60 -24.93
N LEU A 47 35.97 -19.78 -24.34
CA LEU A 47 35.00 -20.74 -24.82
C LEU A 47 34.55 -20.36 -26.24
N ARG A 48 34.47 -21.36 -27.13
CA ARG A 48 34.07 -21.15 -28.51
C ARG A 48 32.60 -20.72 -28.61
N TRP A 49 32.27 -19.93 -29.63
CA TRP A 49 30.92 -19.42 -29.86
C TRP A 49 29.88 -20.52 -30.18
N ASP A 50 30.34 -21.62 -30.77
CA ASP A 50 29.54 -22.79 -31.14
C ASP A 50 29.35 -23.78 -29.98
N ALA A 51 30.03 -23.59 -28.85
CA ALA A 51 29.89 -24.48 -27.71
C ALA A 51 28.47 -24.41 -27.12
N PRO A 52 27.81 -25.55 -26.84
CA PRO A 52 26.44 -25.55 -26.31
C PRO A 52 26.21 -24.66 -25.07
N PRO A 53 27.13 -24.57 -24.08
CA PRO A 53 26.99 -23.66 -22.95
C PRO A 53 26.98 -22.18 -23.34
N MET A 54 27.78 -21.79 -24.36
CA MET A 54 27.81 -20.42 -24.88
C MET A 54 26.46 -20.07 -25.52
N VAL A 55 26.01 -20.90 -26.45
CA VAL A 55 24.73 -20.71 -27.17
C VAL A 55 23.56 -20.65 -26.18
N GLY A 56 23.51 -21.56 -25.21
CA GLY A 56 22.47 -21.58 -24.17
C GLY A 56 22.46 -20.31 -23.31
N SER A 57 23.64 -19.82 -22.89
CA SER A 57 23.73 -18.60 -22.08
C SER A 57 23.32 -17.34 -22.84
N ILE A 58 23.67 -17.22 -24.13
CA ILE A 58 23.25 -16.12 -24.99
C ILE A 58 21.74 -16.17 -25.22
N ALA A 59 21.18 -17.35 -25.51
CA ALA A 59 19.76 -17.53 -25.69
C ALA A 59 18.98 -17.14 -24.43
N TRP A 60 19.45 -17.56 -23.25
CA TRP A 60 18.88 -17.16 -21.96
C TRP A 60 18.95 -15.65 -21.72
N ALA A 61 20.12 -15.03 -21.90
CA ALA A 61 20.29 -13.60 -21.70
C ALA A 61 19.42 -12.77 -22.66
N THR A 62 19.31 -13.22 -23.90
CA THR A 62 18.42 -12.63 -24.91
C THR A 62 16.96 -12.74 -24.47
N PHE A 63 16.52 -13.94 -24.06
CA PHE A 63 15.16 -14.15 -23.58
C PHE A 63 14.82 -13.26 -22.38
N ILE A 64 15.69 -13.20 -21.36
CA ILE A 64 15.49 -12.33 -20.19
C ILE A 64 15.45 -10.85 -20.58
N THR A 65 16.30 -10.41 -21.51
CA THR A 65 16.30 -9.04 -22.02
C THR A 65 15.00 -8.72 -22.75
N LEU A 66 14.49 -9.64 -23.57
CA LEU A 66 13.20 -9.50 -24.26
C LEU A 66 12.04 -9.43 -23.28
N CYS A 67 12.00 -10.32 -22.26
CA CYS A 67 10.98 -10.26 -21.22
C CYS A 67 11.03 -8.94 -20.43
N TRP A 68 12.23 -8.46 -20.09
CA TRP A 68 12.41 -7.18 -19.42
C TRP A 68 11.92 -6.02 -20.29
N MET A 69 12.30 -6.00 -21.58
CA MET A 69 11.89 -4.97 -22.52
C MET A 69 10.37 -5.00 -22.76
N ALA A 70 9.77 -6.18 -22.90
CA ALA A 70 8.32 -6.35 -22.98
C ALA A 70 7.63 -5.80 -21.72
N ASN A 71 8.17 -6.04 -20.53
CA ASN A 71 7.63 -5.47 -19.30
C ASN A 71 7.76 -3.94 -19.26
N VAL A 72 8.87 -3.36 -19.73
CA VAL A 72 9.03 -1.89 -19.84
C VAL A 72 8.00 -1.30 -20.81
N ILE A 73 7.81 -1.92 -21.97
CA ILE A 73 6.81 -1.51 -22.96
C ILE A 73 5.40 -1.62 -22.37
N ASN A 74 5.07 -2.75 -21.74
CA ASN A 74 3.79 -2.96 -21.08
C ASN A 74 3.49 -1.87 -20.04
N GLN A 75 4.47 -1.52 -19.21
CA GLN A 75 4.33 -0.46 -18.21
C GLN A 75 4.10 0.92 -18.86
N ARG A 76 4.79 1.24 -19.96
CA ARG A 76 4.58 2.49 -20.71
C ARG A 76 3.20 2.56 -21.34
N ILE A 77 2.71 1.45 -21.89
CA ILE A 77 1.36 1.38 -22.47
C ILE A 77 0.29 1.48 -21.38
N ALA A 78 0.49 0.79 -20.25
CA ALA A 78 -0.50 0.72 -19.18
C ALA A 78 -0.62 2.03 -18.38
N TYR A 79 0.49 2.72 -18.15
CA TYR A 79 0.56 3.83 -17.18
C TYR A 79 1.05 5.16 -17.77
N GLY A 80 1.40 5.19 -19.06
CA GLY A 80 1.90 6.38 -19.74
C GLY A 80 3.35 6.73 -19.38
N LEU A 81 3.72 7.97 -19.69
CA LEU A 81 5.03 8.52 -19.34
C LEU A 81 5.07 8.89 -17.85
N PRO A 82 6.24 8.80 -17.19
CA PRO A 82 6.40 9.37 -15.86
C PRO A 82 6.22 10.90 -15.90
N ARG A 83 5.69 11.47 -14.82
CA ARG A 83 5.83 12.91 -14.54
C ARG A 83 7.18 13.18 -13.86
N ASP A 84 7.66 14.41 -13.95
CA ASP A 84 8.81 14.83 -13.15
C ASP A 84 8.37 15.07 -11.69
N VAL A 85 9.26 14.78 -10.74
CA VAL A 85 8.98 14.86 -9.30
C VAL A 85 10.16 15.55 -8.62
N ASP A 86 10.02 16.84 -8.34
CA ASP A 86 10.96 17.59 -7.49
C ASP A 86 10.33 17.79 -6.11
N LEU A 87 10.88 17.12 -5.10
CA LEU A 87 10.38 17.17 -3.72
C LEU A 87 10.27 18.58 -3.13
N ASN A 88 11.04 19.55 -3.65
CA ASN A 88 10.95 20.94 -3.19
C ASN A 88 9.67 21.64 -3.67
N GLU A 89 9.06 21.13 -4.75
CA GLU A 89 7.81 21.65 -5.33
C GLU A 89 6.60 20.80 -4.91
N GLU A 90 6.81 19.66 -4.25
CA GLU A 90 5.74 18.77 -3.82
C GLU A 90 5.13 19.20 -2.48
N VAL A 91 3.80 19.26 -2.45
CA VAL A 91 3.00 19.37 -1.23
C VAL A 91 2.22 18.07 -1.06
N ILE A 92 2.65 17.26 -0.09
CA ILE A 92 2.18 15.90 0.14
C ILE A 92 1.14 15.90 1.27
N VAL A 93 -0.11 15.58 0.95
CA VAL A 93 -1.20 15.46 1.91
C VAL A 93 -1.43 13.99 2.24
N ILE A 94 -1.38 13.63 3.53
CA ILE A 94 -1.51 12.25 4.01
C ILE A 94 -2.68 12.17 5.00
N THR A 95 -3.69 11.36 4.70
CA THR A 95 -4.77 11.08 5.64
C THR A 95 -4.43 9.89 6.54
N GLY A 96 -4.81 9.95 7.82
CA GLY A 96 -4.44 8.92 8.80
C GLY A 96 -2.93 8.88 9.06
N GLY A 97 -2.25 10.04 8.96
CA GLY A 97 -0.80 10.14 9.10
C GLY A 97 -0.31 10.28 10.54
N GLY A 98 -1.19 10.24 11.54
CA GLY A 98 -0.80 10.36 12.95
C GLY A 98 -0.18 9.09 13.53
N SER A 99 -0.29 7.95 12.85
CA SER A 99 0.23 6.65 13.32
C SER A 99 0.51 5.67 12.17
N GLY A 100 1.21 4.57 12.47
CA GLY A 100 1.38 3.44 11.56
C GLY A 100 2.07 3.81 10.23
N LEU A 101 1.55 3.28 9.11
CA LEU A 101 2.14 3.49 7.78
C LEU A 101 2.12 4.96 7.35
N GLY A 102 1.04 5.69 7.63
CA GLY A 102 0.90 7.09 7.25
C GLY A 102 1.96 7.97 7.93
N LEU A 103 2.22 7.73 9.22
CA LEU A 103 3.28 8.42 9.97
C LEU A 103 4.67 8.12 9.40
N LEU A 104 4.96 6.87 9.08
CA LEU A 104 6.25 6.49 8.47
C LEU A 104 6.48 7.20 7.13
N VAL A 105 5.45 7.27 6.28
CA VAL A 105 5.54 8.00 5.00
C VAL A 105 5.75 9.49 5.25
N ALA A 106 5.04 10.08 6.21
CA ALA A 106 5.18 11.49 6.57
C ALA A 106 6.59 11.84 7.05
N GLU A 107 7.14 11.05 7.97
CA GLU A 107 8.49 11.25 8.52
C GLU A 107 9.56 11.11 7.44
N VAL A 108 9.48 10.10 6.58
CA VAL A 108 10.48 9.89 5.52
C VAL A 108 10.47 11.06 4.53
N TYR A 109 9.29 11.55 4.10
CA TYR A 109 9.23 12.70 3.20
C TYR A 109 9.66 14.01 3.86
N GLY A 110 9.27 14.25 5.11
CA GLY A 110 9.71 15.41 5.88
C GLY A 110 11.24 15.44 6.06
N MET A 111 11.85 14.28 6.33
CA MET A 111 13.31 14.14 6.39
C MET A 111 14.01 14.37 5.04
N ARG A 112 13.33 14.07 3.93
CA ARG A 112 13.83 14.32 2.57
C ARG A 112 13.62 15.75 2.08
N GLY A 113 13.03 16.61 2.91
CA GLY A 113 12.83 18.03 2.61
C GLY A 113 11.55 18.36 1.85
N ALA A 114 10.64 17.40 1.66
CA ALA A 114 9.33 17.67 1.07
C ALA A 114 8.41 18.36 2.08
N THR A 115 7.44 19.12 1.57
CA THR A 115 6.40 19.73 2.41
C THR A 115 5.28 18.73 2.64
N VAL A 116 5.03 18.36 3.90
CA VAL A 116 4.05 17.32 4.25
C VAL A 116 2.94 17.88 5.14
N ALA A 117 1.69 17.64 4.76
CA ALA A 117 0.51 17.89 5.57
C ALA A 117 -0.10 16.56 6.06
N VAL A 118 -0.20 16.37 7.37
CA VAL A 118 -0.83 15.19 7.98
C VAL A 118 -2.23 15.54 8.46
N LEU A 119 -3.23 14.79 8.01
CA LEU A 119 -4.61 14.86 8.49
C LEU A 119 -4.90 13.63 9.36
N ASP A 120 -5.23 13.85 10.62
CA ASP A 120 -5.69 12.78 11.51
C ASP A 120 -6.64 13.34 12.58
N VAL A 121 -7.43 12.47 13.20
CA VAL A 121 -8.28 12.81 14.33
C VAL A 121 -7.50 12.79 15.65
N ASN A 122 -6.43 12.01 15.71
CA ASN A 122 -5.53 11.90 16.85
C ASN A 122 -4.23 12.65 16.59
N ASP A 123 -3.60 13.16 17.64
CA ASP A 123 -2.28 13.78 17.54
C ASP A 123 -1.22 12.76 17.07
N MET A 124 -0.14 13.24 16.45
CA MET A 124 0.93 12.39 15.95
C MET A 124 1.62 11.62 17.08
N GLU A 125 1.81 10.31 16.92
CA GLU A 125 2.39 9.45 17.96
C GLU A 125 3.82 9.86 18.37
N ASN A 126 4.60 10.40 17.43
CA ASN A 126 5.99 10.83 17.65
C ASN A 126 6.14 12.35 17.87
N GLY A 127 5.03 13.09 17.98
CA GLY A 127 5.06 14.56 18.10
C GLY A 127 5.41 15.26 16.79
N GLU A 128 5.95 16.48 16.88
CA GLU A 128 6.33 17.29 15.72
C GLU A 128 7.51 16.67 14.97
N ALA A 129 7.36 16.49 13.65
CA ALA A 129 8.41 16.02 12.76
C ALA A 129 8.83 17.13 11.80
N ARG A 130 10.13 17.22 11.50
CA ARG A 130 10.67 18.24 10.58
C ARG A 130 10.01 18.10 9.20
N GLY A 131 9.52 19.21 8.64
CA GLY A 131 8.86 19.25 7.33
C GLY A 131 7.43 18.72 7.32
N VAL A 132 6.88 18.37 8.49
CA VAL A 132 5.52 17.85 8.64
C VAL A 132 4.67 18.82 9.44
N THR A 133 3.55 19.25 8.87
CA THR A 133 2.54 20.08 9.54
C THR A 133 1.30 19.24 9.83
N PHE A 134 0.87 19.22 11.08
CA PHE A 134 -0.29 18.45 11.52
C PHE A 134 -1.58 19.29 11.45
N TYR A 135 -2.63 18.71 10.87
CA TYR A 135 -3.97 19.26 10.82
C TYR A 135 -4.97 18.29 11.43
N LYS A 136 -5.60 18.71 12.53
CA LYS A 136 -6.66 17.92 13.15
C LYS A 136 -7.90 17.91 12.25
N CYS A 137 -8.24 16.75 11.68
CA CYS A 137 -9.30 16.61 10.70
C CYS A 137 -9.94 15.22 10.78
N ASP A 138 -11.26 15.17 10.95
CA ASP A 138 -12.03 13.98 10.65
C ASP A 138 -12.35 13.93 9.15
N VAL A 139 -11.77 12.97 8.44
CA VAL A 139 -11.96 12.80 6.99
C VAL A 139 -13.36 12.34 6.60
N THR A 140 -14.18 11.91 7.57
CA THR A 140 -15.60 11.61 7.36
C THR A 140 -16.47 12.88 7.33
N ASP A 141 -15.94 14.02 7.80
CA ASP A 141 -16.61 15.31 7.73
C ASP A 141 -16.11 16.13 6.54
N LYS A 142 -16.90 16.14 5.47
CA LYS A 142 -16.60 16.90 4.24
C LYS A 142 -16.36 18.40 4.47
N THR A 143 -16.95 18.99 5.52
CA THR A 143 -16.76 20.42 5.83
C THR A 143 -15.41 20.67 6.47
N GLN A 144 -14.97 19.77 7.37
CA GLN A 144 -13.62 19.81 7.94
C GLN A 144 -12.56 19.59 6.87
N VAL A 145 -12.75 18.61 5.98
CA VAL A 145 -11.81 18.35 4.87
C VAL A 145 -11.66 19.58 3.98
N ALA A 146 -12.75 20.25 3.61
CA ALA A 146 -12.70 21.47 2.80
C ALA A 146 -12.00 22.64 3.53
N ARG A 147 -12.29 22.84 4.82
CA ARG A 147 -11.62 23.86 5.64
C ARG A 147 -10.12 23.62 5.74
N VAL A 148 -9.71 22.40 6.07
CA VAL A 148 -8.31 22.03 6.23
C VAL A 148 -7.56 22.08 4.91
N ALA A 149 -8.20 21.72 3.80
CA ALA A 149 -7.59 21.89 2.47
C ALA A 149 -7.27 23.36 2.16
N ALA A 150 -8.16 24.30 2.49
CA ALA A 150 -7.90 25.72 2.32
C ALA A 150 -6.78 26.23 3.25
N GLU A 151 -6.66 25.69 4.46
CA GLU A 151 -5.54 25.98 5.37
C GLU A 151 -4.22 25.46 4.80
N ILE A 152 -4.19 24.23 4.29
CA ILE A 152 -3.01 23.64 3.63
C ILE A 152 -2.59 24.48 2.41
N GLU A 153 -3.53 24.86 1.54
CA GLU A 153 -3.22 25.69 0.38
C GLU A 153 -2.61 27.04 0.77
N ARG A 154 -3.09 27.64 1.87
CA ARG A 154 -2.56 28.92 2.39
C ARG A 154 -1.18 28.76 3.02
N ASP A 155 -1.00 27.72 3.83
CA ASP A 155 0.18 27.56 4.69
C ASP A 155 1.35 26.91 3.95
N LEU A 156 1.06 25.97 3.04
CA LEU A 156 2.02 25.06 2.41
C LEU A 156 2.02 25.13 0.88
N GLY A 157 0.96 25.67 0.27
CA GLY A 157 0.78 25.73 -1.17
C GLY A 157 -0.13 24.62 -1.71
N THR A 158 -0.32 24.60 -3.03
CA THR A 158 -1.25 23.69 -3.71
C THR A 158 -0.81 22.23 -3.56
N PRO A 159 -1.66 21.33 -3.01
CA PRO A 159 -1.39 19.90 -2.94
C PRO A 159 -1.11 19.25 -4.30
N THR A 160 0.01 18.56 -4.39
CA THR A 160 0.45 17.83 -5.60
C THR A 160 0.42 16.31 -5.40
N VAL A 161 0.48 15.84 -4.15
CA VAL A 161 0.32 14.42 -3.81
C VAL A 161 -0.76 14.26 -2.76
N LEU A 162 -1.73 13.38 -3.00
CA LEU A 162 -2.75 12.97 -2.03
C LEU A 162 -2.59 11.49 -1.71
N ILE A 163 -2.30 11.18 -0.45
CA ILE A 163 -2.24 9.81 0.07
C ILE A 163 -3.46 9.53 0.93
N ASN A 164 -4.43 8.85 0.33
CA ASN A 164 -5.63 8.37 1.03
C ASN A 164 -5.33 7.08 1.79
N ASN A 165 -4.96 7.24 3.07
CA ASN A 165 -4.51 6.17 3.95
C ASN A 165 -5.39 5.95 5.20
N ALA A 166 -6.17 6.95 5.63
CA ALA A 166 -7.04 6.84 6.81
C ALA A 166 -7.94 5.59 6.75
N ALA A 167 -7.94 4.80 7.84
CA ALA A 167 -8.74 3.59 7.93
C ALA A 167 -9.05 3.21 9.38
N ILE A 168 -10.15 2.48 9.57
CA ILE A 168 -10.53 1.83 10.84
C ILE A 168 -10.89 0.36 10.61
N VAL A 169 -10.71 -0.47 11.64
CA VAL A 169 -11.05 -1.90 11.63
C VAL A 169 -11.78 -2.25 12.92
N LYS A 170 -12.93 -2.91 12.79
CA LYS A 170 -13.75 -3.35 13.94
C LYS A 170 -13.44 -4.77 14.40
N GLY A 171 -13.21 -5.69 13.45
CA GLY A 171 -12.85 -7.08 13.76
C GLY A 171 -13.97 -7.90 14.42
N LYS A 172 -15.24 -7.54 14.17
CA LYS A 172 -16.44 -8.23 14.66
C LYS A 172 -17.14 -8.99 13.54
N SER A 173 -17.85 -10.07 13.86
CA SER A 173 -18.72 -10.71 12.87
C SER A 173 -19.88 -9.80 12.49
N LEU A 174 -20.49 -10.02 11.32
CA LEU A 174 -21.61 -9.19 10.85
C LEU A 174 -22.77 -9.13 11.85
N LEU A 175 -23.04 -10.22 12.58
CA LEU A 175 -24.12 -10.29 13.56
C LEU A 175 -23.81 -9.56 14.87
N GLU A 176 -22.54 -9.24 15.12
CA GLU A 176 -22.07 -8.51 16.30
C GLU A 176 -21.76 -7.03 16.00
N LEU A 177 -21.80 -6.64 14.73
CA LEU A 177 -21.61 -5.26 14.31
C LEU A 177 -22.91 -4.49 14.49
N ASP A 178 -22.82 -3.36 15.19
CA ASP A 178 -23.93 -2.41 15.26
C ASP A 178 -24.01 -1.61 13.95
N PHE A 179 -25.19 -1.09 13.61
CA PHE A 179 -25.37 -0.35 12.36
C PHE A 179 -24.46 0.88 12.30
N GLU A 180 -24.29 1.59 13.41
CA GLU A 180 -23.40 2.75 13.52
C GLU A 180 -21.93 2.38 13.29
N GLU A 181 -21.52 1.17 13.67
CA GLU A 181 -20.16 0.69 13.41
C GLU A 181 -19.93 0.40 11.93
N ILE A 182 -20.93 -0.17 11.26
CA ILE A 182 -20.92 -0.40 9.81
C ILE A 182 -20.85 0.95 9.10
N GLU A 183 -21.71 1.89 9.46
CA GLU A 183 -21.75 3.23 8.87
C GLU A 183 -20.42 3.96 9.06
N LYS A 184 -19.84 3.95 10.27
CA LYS A 184 -18.52 4.56 10.54
C LYS A 184 -17.41 3.90 9.73
N SER A 185 -17.44 2.57 9.57
CA SER A 185 -16.47 1.81 8.78
C SER A 185 -16.55 2.19 7.30
N ILE A 186 -17.75 2.20 6.71
CA ILE A 186 -17.95 2.62 5.32
C ILE A 186 -17.60 4.11 5.13
N ALA A 187 -18.01 4.98 6.07
CA ALA A 187 -17.71 6.41 6.01
C ALA A 187 -16.21 6.67 5.98
N THR A 188 -15.45 6.02 6.86
CA THR A 188 -14.00 6.23 6.96
C THR A 188 -13.23 5.53 5.86
N ASN A 189 -13.51 4.25 5.61
CA ASN A 189 -12.71 3.41 4.73
C ASN A 189 -13.05 3.56 3.24
N LEU A 190 -14.20 4.16 2.90
CA LEU A 190 -14.67 4.35 1.53
C LEU A 190 -15.13 5.78 1.26
N THR A 191 -16.13 6.28 1.99
CA THR A 191 -16.75 7.58 1.65
C THR A 191 -15.77 8.75 1.78
N ALA A 192 -14.88 8.72 2.78
CA ALA A 192 -13.84 9.74 2.97
C ALA A 192 -12.88 9.87 1.76
N HIS A 193 -12.65 8.79 0.99
CA HIS A 193 -11.87 8.87 -0.24
C HIS A 193 -12.56 9.76 -1.28
N PHE A 194 -13.90 9.71 -1.39
CA PHE A 194 -14.62 10.63 -2.28
C PHE A 194 -14.48 12.08 -1.81
N TYR A 195 -14.57 12.34 -0.51
CA TYR A 195 -14.47 13.71 0.01
C TYR A 195 -13.09 14.31 -0.24
N THR A 196 -12.03 13.58 0.07
CA THR A 196 -10.65 14.02 -0.17
C THR A 196 -10.37 14.19 -1.66
N LEU A 197 -10.80 13.24 -2.51
CA LEU A 197 -10.66 13.37 -3.96
C LEU A 197 -11.38 14.60 -4.50
N LYS A 198 -12.65 14.83 -4.13
CA LYS A 198 -13.41 15.99 -4.60
C LYS A 198 -12.84 17.32 -4.11
N THR A 199 -12.09 17.33 -3.00
CA THR A 199 -11.47 18.52 -2.44
C THR A 199 -10.10 18.81 -3.05
N PHE A 200 -9.20 17.82 -3.10
CA PHE A 200 -7.79 18.02 -3.46
C PHE A 200 -7.50 17.84 -4.95
N LEU A 201 -8.32 17.10 -5.70
CA LEU A 201 -8.08 16.85 -7.11
C LEU A 201 -8.30 18.10 -8.00
N PRO A 202 -9.37 18.91 -7.81
CA PRO A 202 -9.56 20.12 -8.63
C PRO A 202 -8.40 21.14 -8.56
N PRO A 203 -7.85 21.51 -7.38
CA PRO A 203 -6.71 22.42 -7.33
C PRO A 203 -5.44 21.81 -7.94
N MET A 204 -5.19 20.52 -7.72
CA MET A 204 -4.08 19.78 -8.35
C MET A 204 -4.14 19.86 -9.88
N ILE A 205 -5.33 19.66 -10.46
CA ILE A 205 -5.56 19.80 -11.90
C ILE A 205 -5.34 21.25 -12.37
N ARG A 206 -5.88 22.24 -11.65
CA ARG A 206 -5.73 23.66 -12.01
C ARG A 206 -4.27 24.14 -11.94
N GLY A 207 -3.48 23.55 -11.04
CA GLY A 207 -2.07 23.88 -10.88
C GLY A 207 -1.22 23.56 -12.10
N GLY A 208 -1.62 22.55 -12.89
CA GLY A 208 -0.98 22.23 -14.18
C GLY A 208 0.39 21.54 -14.09
N ASN A 209 0.94 21.34 -12.88
CA ASN A 209 2.23 20.67 -12.64
C ASN A 209 2.11 19.13 -12.60
N GLY A 210 0.93 18.59 -12.93
CA GLY A 210 0.57 17.21 -12.68
C GLY A 210 0.31 16.93 -11.20
N GLY A 211 0.31 15.65 -10.84
CA GLY A 211 0.14 15.24 -9.45
C GLY A 211 0.03 13.74 -9.28
N THR A 212 -0.09 13.28 -8.03
CA THR A 212 -0.14 11.86 -7.70
C THR A 212 -1.21 11.57 -6.66
N VAL A 213 -2.15 10.68 -6.98
CA VAL A 213 -3.18 10.20 -6.05
C VAL A 213 -2.84 8.76 -5.64
N VAL A 214 -2.63 8.53 -4.35
CA VAL A 214 -2.38 7.21 -3.78
C VAL A 214 -3.61 6.73 -3.03
N THR A 215 -4.11 5.55 -3.39
CA THR A 215 -5.24 4.90 -2.73
C THR A 215 -4.76 3.68 -1.94
N MET A 216 -4.87 3.73 -0.61
CA MET A 216 -4.60 2.58 0.25
C MET A 216 -5.81 1.64 0.31
N SER A 217 -5.73 0.55 -0.43
CA SER A 217 -6.71 -0.54 -0.40
C SER A 217 -6.18 -1.72 0.44
N SER A 218 -6.58 -2.95 0.13
CA SER A 218 -6.11 -4.19 0.77
C SER A 218 -6.46 -5.40 -0.11
N VAL A 219 -5.65 -6.46 -0.02
CA VAL A 219 -6.01 -7.79 -0.56
C VAL A 219 -7.38 -8.27 -0.09
N LEU A 220 -7.79 -7.91 1.13
CA LEU A 220 -9.08 -8.33 1.68
C LEU A 220 -10.27 -7.78 0.90
N GLY A 221 -10.10 -6.72 0.10
CA GLY A 221 -11.12 -6.26 -0.85
C GLY A 221 -11.40 -7.25 -1.98
N HIS A 222 -10.48 -8.19 -2.27
CA HIS A 222 -10.67 -9.23 -3.28
C HIS A 222 -11.13 -10.56 -2.70
N LEU A 223 -10.63 -10.91 -1.52
CA LEU A 223 -10.81 -12.24 -0.91
C LEU A 223 -11.92 -12.29 0.13
N GLY A 224 -12.11 -11.20 0.89
CA GLY A 224 -12.88 -11.19 2.12
C GLY A 224 -12.29 -12.08 3.23
N ALA A 225 -12.62 -11.77 4.48
CA ALA A 225 -12.27 -12.59 5.63
C ALA A 225 -13.40 -12.56 6.66
N ALA A 226 -13.55 -13.65 7.42
CA ALA A 226 -14.42 -13.64 8.58
C ALA A 226 -14.08 -12.48 9.53
N ARG A 227 -15.11 -11.87 10.12
CA ARG A 227 -15.03 -10.71 11.03
C ARG A 227 -14.52 -9.40 10.41
N LEU A 228 -14.53 -9.29 9.08
CA LEU A 228 -14.13 -8.10 8.32
C LEU A 228 -15.12 -7.78 7.19
N THR A 229 -16.40 -8.07 7.37
CA THR A 229 -17.42 -7.90 6.32
C THR A 229 -17.57 -6.44 5.88
N ASP A 230 -17.58 -5.51 6.84
CA ASP A 230 -17.62 -4.07 6.63
C ASP A 230 -16.33 -3.55 5.97
N TYR A 231 -15.17 -3.94 6.52
CA TYR A 231 -13.87 -3.50 6.03
C TYR A 231 -13.58 -4.03 4.61
N ALA A 232 -13.84 -5.31 4.36
CA ALA A 232 -13.64 -5.91 3.04
C ALA A 232 -14.54 -5.27 1.99
N ALA A 233 -15.81 -5.00 2.32
CA ALA A 233 -16.73 -4.30 1.43
C ALA A 233 -16.21 -2.88 1.09
N ALA A 234 -15.75 -2.13 2.09
CA ALA A 234 -15.16 -0.81 1.86
C ALA A 234 -13.89 -0.88 1.00
N LYS A 235 -12.98 -1.83 1.27
CA LYS A 235 -11.73 -1.99 0.51
C LYS A 235 -11.97 -2.44 -0.93
N ALA A 236 -12.96 -3.29 -1.17
CA ALA A 236 -13.43 -3.59 -2.52
C ALA A 236 -13.94 -2.32 -3.23
N GLY A 237 -14.74 -1.52 -2.53
CA GLY A 237 -15.27 -0.24 -3.01
C GLY A 237 -14.18 0.76 -3.41
N VAL A 238 -13.14 0.94 -2.59
CA VAL A 238 -12.05 1.89 -2.94
C VAL A 238 -11.15 1.38 -4.06
N THR A 239 -10.96 0.06 -4.20
CA THR A 239 -10.26 -0.49 -5.38
C THR A 239 -11.06 -0.23 -6.64
N ALA A 240 -12.38 -0.40 -6.62
CA ALA A 240 -13.25 -0.07 -7.76
C ALA A 240 -13.23 1.44 -8.07
N LEU A 241 -13.36 2.28 -7.04
CA LEU A 241 -13.23 3.74 -7.15
C LEU A 241 -11.91 4.14 -7.81
N HIS A 242 -10.79 3.58 -7.36
CA HIS A 242 -9.48 3.89 -7.92
C HIS A 242 -9.38 3.53 -9.41
N LYS A 243 -9.89 2.37 -9.80
CA LYS A 243 -9.89 1.94 -11.21
C LYS A 243 -10.71 2.88 -12.08
N SER A 244 -11.92 3.24 -11.65
CA SER A 244 -12.77 4.19 -12.38
C SER A 244 -12.12 5.57 -12.47
N LEU A 245 -11.61 6.10 -11.35
CA LEU A 245 -10.92 7.39 -11.32
C LEU A 245 -9.70 7.39 -12.24
N THR A 246 -8.92 6.30 -12.26
CA THR A 246 -7.75 6.19 -13.14
C THR A 246 -8.16 6.27 -14.61
N ALA A 247 -9.26 5.62 -15.00
CA ALA A 247 -9.77 5.68 -16.37
C ALA A 247 -10.28 7.08 -16.74
N GLU A 248 -10.97 7.76 -15.82
CA GLU A 248 -11.43 9.14 -16.01
C GLU A 248 -10.25 10.12 -16.18
N LEU A 249 -9.25 10.02 -15.30
CA LEU A 249 -8.05 10.87 -15.33
C LEU A 249 -7.20 10.62 -16.57
N ALA A 250 -7.02 9.36 -16.99
CA ALA A 250 -6.26 9.04 -18.19
C ALA A 250 -6.85 9.70 -19.46
N ALA A 251 -8.17 9.89 -19.51
CA ALA A 251 -8.85 10.48 -20.66
C ALA A 251 -8.78 12.02 -20.69
N SER A 252 -8.80 12.68 -19.52
CA SER A 252 -8.95 14.14 -19.43
C SER A 252 -7.76 14.87 -18.82
N TYR A 253 -6.97 14.20 -17.98
CA TYR A 253 -5.90 14.79 -17.17
C TYR A 253 -4.68 13.83 -17.10
N PRO A 254 -3.98 13.58 -18.22
CA PRO A 254 -2.95 12.55 -18.33
C PRO A 254 -1.70 12.81 -17.46
N ASP A 255 -1.57 14.00 -16.88
CA ASP A 255 -0.48 14.40 -15.99
C ASP A 255 -0.74 14.03 -14.52
N ILE A 256 -1.97 13.59 -14.19
CA ILE A 256 -2.29 13.05 -12.86
C ILE A 256 -2.02 11.55 -12.83
N ARG A 257 -1.11 11.15 -11.96
CA ARG A 257 -0.73 9.75 -11.73
C ARG A 257 -1.58 9.16 -10.62
N THR A 258 -1.87 7.87 -10.74
CA THR A 258 -2.66 7.13 -9.74
C THR A 258 -1.90 5.89 -9.29
N ILE A 259 -1.79 5.71 -7.97
CA ILE A 259 -1.11 4.56 -7.36
C ILE A 259 -2.12 3.80 -6.49
N LEU A 260 -2.37 2.55 -6.84
CA LEU A 260 -3.17 1.64 -6.02
C LEU A 260 -2.25 0.82 -5.15
N VAL A 261 -2.46 0.83 -3.84
CA VAL A 261 -1.67 0.04 -2.89
C VAL A 261 -2.56 -1.02 -2.28
N GLU A 262 -2.21 -2.29 -2.47
CA GLU A 262 -2.95 -3.45 -1.96
C GLU A 262 -2.03 -4.32 -1.09
N PRO A 263 -1.83 -3.91 0.18
CA PRO A 263 -1.08 -4.70 1.12
C PRO A 263 -1.89 -5.93 1.57
N GLY A 264 -1.14 -6.98 1.88
CA GLY A 264 -1.56 -8.11 2.70
C GLY A 264 -1.67 -7.72 4.18
N GLN A 265 -1.39 -8.68 5.07
CA GLN A 265 -1.40 -8.37 6.50
C GLN A 265 -0.19 -7.51 6.87
N LEU A 266 -0.45 -6.34 7.47
CA LEU A 266 0.58 -5.41 7.94
C LEU A 266 0.76 -5.48 9.45
N SER A 267 2.00 -5.42 9.91
CA SER A 267 2.33 -5.23 11.32
C SER A 267 2.13 -3.75 11.73
N THR A 268 0.87 -3.31 11.77
CA THR A 268 0.49 -1.94 12.19
C THR A 268 -0.42 -1.97 13.41
N PRO A 269 -0.52 -0.86 14.18
CA PRO A 269 -1.49 -0.75 15.25
C PRO A 269 -2.94 -1.09 14.82
N LEU A 270 -3.28 -0.85 13.54
CA LEU A 270 -4.59 -1.14 12.97
C LEU A 270 -4.97 -2.64 13.03
N PHE A 271 -3.99 -3.54 12.89
CA PHE A 271 -4.18 -5.00 12.91
C PHE A 271 -3.49 -5.66 14.11
N TYR A 272 -3.29 -4.92 15.19
CA TYR A 272 -2.63 -5.45 16.37
C TYR A 272 -3.38 -6.67 16.95
N GLY A 273 -2.64 -7.74 17.22
CA GLY A 273 -3.15 -9.01 17.75
C GLY A 273 -3.44 -10.11 16.71
N VAL A 274 -3.48 -9.80 15.40
CA VAL A 274 -3.78 -10.81 14.37
C VAL A 274 -2.62 -11.79 14.18
N GLN A 275 -2.89 -13.09 14.33
CA GLN A 275 -1.90 -14.14 14.08
C GLN A 275 -2.03 -14.75 12.68
N THR A 276 -0.91 -14.86 11.96
CA THR A 276 -0.83 -15.61 10.70
C THR A 276 -0.46 -17.07 10.96
N PRO A 277 -1.25 -18.05 10.51
CA PRO A 277 -0.92 -19.46 10.73
C PRO A 277 0.24 -19.96 9.84
N HIS A 278 0.54 -19.30 8.71
CA HIS A 278 1.60 -19.72 7.78
C HIS A 278 2.48 -18.56 7.29
N ALA A 279 3.52 -18.24 8.05
CA ALA A 279 4.47 -17.15 7.74
C ALA A 279 5.25 -17.32 6.40
N PHE A 280 5.37 -18.54 5.86
CA PHE A 280 6.08 -18.77 4.60
C PHE A 280 5.25 -18.39 3.35
N VAL A 281 3.95 -18.71 3.35
CA VAL A 281 3.05 -18.51 2.20
C VAL A 281 2.32 -17.17 2.30
N ALA A 282 1.99 -16.74 3.51
CA ALA A 282 1.37 -15.46 3.80
C ALA A 282 2.21 -14.71 4.85
N PRO A 283 3.40 -14.21 4.48
CA PRO A 283 4.23 -13.45 5.40
C PRO A 283 3.54 -12.14 5.77
N VAL A 284 3.72 -11.74 7.04
CA VAL A 284 3.36 -10.39 7.47
C VAL A 284 4.31 -9.41 6.80
N VAL A 285 3.75 -8.35 6.21
CA VAL A 285 4.53 -7.27 5.60
C VAL A 285 4.89 -6.25 6.67
N GLU A 286 6.17 -5.89 6.72
CA GLU A 286 6.63 -4.78 7.54
C GLU A 286 6.17 -3.44 6.92
N PRO A 287 5.57 -2.53 7.69
CA PRO A 287 5.09 -1.23 7.16
C PRO A 287 6.18 -0.44 6.44
N VAL A 288 7.43 -0.58 6.87
CA VAL A 288 8.59 0.06 6.24
C VAL A 288 8.77 -0.37 4.79
N ASP A 289 8.46 -1.63 4.44
CA ASP A 289 8.60 -2.12 3.07
C ASP A 289 7.46 -1.61 2.17
N VAL A 290 6.24 -1.49 2.69
CA VAL A 290 5.15 -0.79 1.98
C VAL A 290 5.52 0.67 1.76
N CYS A 291 6.02 1.35 2.79
CA CYS A 291 6.46 2.74 2.75
C CYS A 291 7.49 2.94 1.62
N LYS A 292 8.52 2.10 1.55
CA LYS A 292 9.54 2.17 0.49
C LYS A 292 8.96 2.06 -0.92
N GLU A 293 8.08 1.08 -1.17
CA GLU A 293 7.51 0.91 -2.51
C GLU A 293 6.53 2.04 -2.88
N VAL A 294 5.75 2.54 -1.91
CA VAL A 294 4.88 3.70 -2.12
C VAL A 294 5.70 4.92 -2.47
N ILE A 295 6.76 5.20 -1.72
CA ILE A 295 7.68 6.31 -1.97
C ILE A 295 8.37 6.14 -3.33
N ALA A 296 8.90 4.95 -3.63
CA ALA A 296 9.55 4.69 -4.91
C ALA A 296 8.60 4.85 -6.10
N ALA A 297 7.31 4.53 -5.95
CA ALA A 297 6.31 4.72 -6.99
C ALA A 297 5.97 6.21 -7.19
N ILE A 298 5.82 6.97 -6.10
CA ILE A 298 5.59 8.42 -6.15
C ILE A 298 6.80 9.12 -6.78
N ASP A 299 8.01 8.87 -6.28
CA ASP A 299 9.27 9.48 -6.76
C ASP A 299 9.53 9.16 -8.24
N ALA A 300 9.15 7.97 -8.70
CA ALA A 300 9.29 7.61 -10.10
C ALA A 300 8.29 8.34 -11.01
N GLY A 301 7.32 9.07 -10.45
CA GLY A 301 6.32 9.83 -11.17
C GLY A 301 5.38 8.99 -12.04
N ARG A 302 5.21 7.70 -11.74
CA ARG A 302 4.40 6.77 -12.56
C ARG A 302 3.15 6.33 -11.83
N SER A 303 2.07 6.11 -12.59
CA SER A 303 0.95 5.32 -12.08
C SER A 303 1.42 3.88 -11.83
N ALA A 304 0.91 3.25 -10.79
CA ALA A 304 1.37 1.93 -10.37
C ALA A 304 0.32 1.16 -9.59
N HIS A 305 0.42 -0.17 -9.64
CA HIS A 305 -0.27 -1.07 -8.71
C HIS A 305 0.77 -1.75 -7.82
N VAL A 306 0.81 -1.31 -6.56
CA VAL A 306 1.73 -1.81 -5.54
C VAL A 306 0.99 -2.84 -4.69
N ALA A 307 1.17 -4.12 -5.02
CA ALA A 307 0.60 -5.23 -4.26
C ALA A 307 1.72 -6.06 -3.60
N MET A 308 1.64 -6.24 -2.29
CA MET A 308 2.62 -7.00 -1.50
C MET A 308 1.98 -7.70 -0.30
N PRO A 309 2.45 -8.89 0.13
CA PRO A 309 3.53 -9.69 -0.45
C PRO A 309 3.14 -10.32 -1.80
N LEU A 310 3.97 -11.22 -2.33
CA LEU A 310 3.82 -11.84 -3.64
C LEU A 310 2.40 -12.36 -3.86
N TYR A 311 1.78 -13.00 -2.87
CA TYR A 311 0.42 -13.54 -3.00
C TYR A 311 -0.61 -12.45 -3.35
N ALA A 312 -0.42 -11.21 -2.89
CA ALA A 312 -1.29 -10.08 -3.21
C ALA A 312 -1.32 -9.80 -4.71
N ARG A 313 -0.19 -9.99 -5.39
CA ARG A 313 -0.06 -9.80 -6.86
C ARG A 313 -0.81 -10.87 -7.65
N TRP A 314 -1.04 -12.03 -7.05
CA TRP A 314 -1.70 -13.18 -7.68
C TRP A 314 -3.12 -13.39 -7.16
N ILE A 315 -3.65 -12.49 -6.33
CA ILE A 315 -4.96 -12.67 -5.70
C ILE A 315 -6.09 -12.79 -6.73
N HIS A 316 -5.96 -12.17 -7.90
CA HIS A 316 -6.93 -12.30 -8.98
C HIS A 316 -7.00 -13.71 -9.56
N TRP A 317 -5.88 -14.45 -9.58
CA TRP A 317 -5.86 -15.84 -10.03
C TRP A 317 -6.59 -16.77 -9.07
N TYR A 318 -6.60 -16.45 -7.77
CA TYR A 318 -7.38 -17.20 -6.79
C TYR A 318 -8.88 -17.22 -7.16
N ASN A 319 -9.43 -16.11 -7.66
CA ASN A 319 -10.84 -16.02 -8.06
C ASN A 319 -11.18 -16.86 -9.31
N VAL A 320 -10.16 -17.29 -10.08
CA VAL A 320 -10.34 -18.15 -11.26
C VAL A 320 -10.33 -19.64 -10.87
N LEU A 321 -9.84 -20.00 -9.68
CA LEU A 321 -9.75 -21.39 -9.24
C LEU A 321 -11.15 -22.00 -8.99
N PRO A 322 -11.33 -23.32 -9.14
CA PRO A 322 -12.56 -23.99 -8.73
C PRO A 322 -12.88 -23.74 -7.25
N VAL A 323 -14.17 -23.57 -6.91
CA VAL A 323 -14.62 -23.20 -5.56
C VAL A 323 -14.07 -24.15 -4.47
N ALA A 324 -13.98 -25.44 -4.75
CA ALA A 324 -13.40 -26.40 -3.80
C ALA A 324 -11.92 -26.10 -3.50
N VAL A 325 -11.12 -25.75 -4.52
CA VAL A 325 -9.72 -25.39 -4.38
C VAL A 325 -9.57 -24.08 -3.61
N GLN A 326 -10.44 -23.11 -3.88
CA GLN A 326 -10.52 -21.85 -3.14
C GLN A 326 -10.74 -22.10 -1.64
N GLN A 327 -11.71 -22.94 -1.27
CA GLN A 327 -12.00 -23.26 0.14
C GLN A 327 -10.83 -23.94 0.85
N VAL A 328 -10.15 -24.88 0.17
CA VAL A 328 -8.92 -25.50 0.71
C VAL A 328 -7.83 -24.46 0.92
N ALA A 329 -7.59 -23.59 -0.06
CA ALA A 329 -6.59 -22.53 0.04
C ALA A 329 -6.90 -21.55 1.19
N ARG A 330 -8.17 -21.16 1.38
CA ARG A 330 -8.58 -20.32 2.52
C ARG A 330 -8.29 -20.98 3.86
N ARG A 331 -8.63 -22.28 3.99
CA ARG A 331 -8.42 -23.05 5.22
C ARG A 331 -6.94 -23.21 5.54
N VAL A 332 -6.12 -23.48 4.52
CA VAL A 332 -4.65 -23.57 4.67
C VAL A 332 -4.06 -22.21 5.01
N ALA A 333 -4.48 -21.13 4.35
CA ALA A 333 -3.98 -19.79 4.67
C ALA A 333 -4.46 -19.27 6.04
N GLY A 334 -5.55 -19.83 6.58
CA GLY A 334 -6.17 -19.44 7.85
C GLY A 334 -6.72 -18.02 7.85
N VAL A 335 -7.13 -17.51 6.69
CA VAL A 335 -7.68 -16.16 6.54
C VAL A 335 -8.91 -15.96 7.43
N ASP A 336 -9.74 -16.99 7.58
CA ASP A 336 -11.01 -16.94 8.33
C ASP A 336 -10.85 -17.11 9.85
N THR A 337 -9.68 -17.53 10.33
CA THR A 337 -9.39 -17.67 11.77
C THR A 337 -8.48 -16.58 12.30
N SER A 338 -7.74 -15.89 11.42
CA SER A 338 -6.76 -14.85 11.77
C SER A 338 -7.31 -13.76 12.71
N MET A 339 -8.56 -13.34 12.50
CA MET A 339 -9.21 -12.27 13.27
C MET A 339 -9.75 -12.69 14.63
N GLN A 340 -9.67 -13.97 15.01
CA GLN A 340 -10.12 -14.42 16.34
C GLN A 340 -9.27 -13.85 17.49
N THR A 341 -8.01 -13.51 17.19
CA THR A 341 -7.03 -12.94 18.15
C THR A 341 -6.89 -11.43 18.03
N PHE A 342 -7.72 -10.78 17.20
CA PHE A 342 -7.68 -9.35 16.97
C PHE A 342 -7.97 -8.55 18.25
N ILE A 343 -7.09 -7.59 18.54
CA ILE A 343 -7.26 -6.62 19.64
C ILE A 343 -7.57 -5.24 19.06
N GLY A 344 -6.92 -4.88 17.95
CA GLY A 344 -7.07 -3.57 17.30
C GLY A 344 -6.40 -2.43 18.06
N ARG A 345 -6.71 -1.20 17.63
CA ARG A 345 -6.20 0.03 18.26
C ARG A 345 -7.08 0.38 19.47
N GLN A 346 -6.49 0.56 20.66
CA GLN A 346 -7.23 1.06 21.83
C GLN A 346 -7.43 2.57 21.73
N GLU A 347 -8.69 3.04 21.76
CA GLU A 347 -9.02 4.47 21.83
C GLU A 347 -8.66 5.02 23.23
N LYS A 348 -7.84 6.08 23.30
CA LYS A 348 -7.65 6.85 24.55
C LYS A 348 -8.98 7.55 24.87
N GLY A 349 -9.77 7.03 25.80
CA GLY A 349 -10.98 7.73 26.23
C GLY A 349 -12.01 6.98 27.08
N MET A 350 -11.91 5.67 27.29
CA MET A 350 -12.78 4.95 28.24
C MET A 350 -11.97 4.43 29.43
N GLY A 351 -11.41 5.36 30.18
CA GLY A 351 -11.00 5.11 31.56
C GLY A 351 -12.23 5.05 32.47
N GLU A 352 -12.34 3.97 33.23
CA GLU A 352 -13.06 3.88 34.50
C GLU A 352 -14.56 4.21 34.50
N LYS A 353 -15.38 3.28 34.02
CA LYS A 353 -16.70 3.00 34.62
C LYS A 353 -16.89 1.50 34.76
N ASN A 354 -16.17 0.90 35.71
CA ASN A 354 -16.60 -0.32 36.39
C ASN A 354 -15.89 -0.39 37.75
N GLY A 355 -16.16 0.61 38.57
CA GLY A 355 -16.13 0.45 40.01
C GLY A 355 -17.57 0.39 40.50
N SER A 356 -18.11 -0.81 40.73
CA SER A 356 -19.03 -1.06 41.84
C SER A 356 -19.23 -2.57 42.07
N LEU A 357 -19.04 -2.97 43.33
CA LEU A 357 -19.56 -4.17 44.03
C LEU A 357 -18.89 -5.49 43.61
N ILE A 358 -18.05 -6.13 44.43
CA ILE A 358 -18.18 -6.45 45.87
C ILE A 358 -16.83 -6.29 46.57
#